data_AF-A0AAV5D190-F1
#
_entry.id   AF-A0AAV5D190-F1
#
_cell.length_a   1.000
_cell.length_b   1.000
_cell.length_c   1.000
_cell.angle_alpha   90.00
_cell.angle_beta   90.00
_cell.angle_gamma   90.00
#
_symmetry.space_group_name_H-M   'P 1'
#
loop_
_entity.id
_entity.type
_entity.pdbx_description
1 polymer ?
#
loop_
_entity_poly.entity_id
_entity_poly.type
_entity_poly.pdbx_seq_one_letter_code
_entity_poly.pdbx_strand_id
1 'polypeptide(L)'
;MLLPVSGHRGLLLPLLVLALVAPPAKLPRCAGESAKCLAVYREGGAPAVFQSAHCPRWTLLPSGGEGDGGQSSPKGCHVATDRGRRRSQEDRTVCALGIRIPFIERMRIKEVDVGVVAVFDGHNGAEASQMASKLLLDYFLLHVYFLLDGIYSIMFRKSIGKLTNREIAILNDVFNMYKEDGSNHGEGELTKDHHPDREDERSRVEASGGYVLEWAGVYRVNGELALSRAIGDLPYKRKLFVYSVELH
;
A
#
# COMPACT_ATOMS: atom_id res chain seq x y z
N MET A 1 -29.96 90.18 0.48
CA MET A 1 -28.99 91.01 -0.25
C MET A 1 -27.70 90.21 -0.44
N LEU A 2 -27.25 90.13 -1.69
CA LEU A 2 -25.87 89.95 -2.17
C LEU A 2 -25.09 88.64 -1.90
N LEU A 3 -25.01 87.80 -2.95
CA LEU A 3 -23.84 87.00 -3.39
C LEU A 3 -22.74 87.96 -3.97
N PRO A 4 -21.49 87.57 -4.38
CA PRO A 4 -21.06 86.26 -4.94
C PRO A 4 -19.54 85.82 -4.84
N VAL A 5 -19.21 84.71 -5.56
CA VAL A 5 -17.91 84.16 -6.10
C VAL A 5 -16.79 83.76 -5.10
N SER A 6 -15.91 82.77 -5.26
CA SER A 6 -15.43 81.87 -6.34
C SER A 6 -14.64 80.73 -5.64
N GLY A 7 -14.90 79.44 -5.84
CA GLY A 7 -14.28 78.61 -6.87
C GLY A 7 -12.82 78.22 -6.59
N HIS A 8 -12.54 77.04 -6.02
CA HIS A 8 -11.40 76.20 -6.42
C HIS A 8 -11.61 74.72 -6.04
N ARG A 9 -11.22 73.88 -7.01
CA ARG A 9 -11.47 72.44 -7.14
C ARG A 9 -10.57 71.64 -6.19
N GLY A 10 -11.13 70.61 -5.56
CA GLY A 10 -10.38 69.66 -4.74
C GLY A 10 -11.12 68.34 -4.62
N LEU A 11 -10.67 67.37 -5.41
CA LEU A 11 -11.14 66.00 -5.55
C LEU A 11 -11.14 65.25 -4.19
N LEU A 12 -12.29 64.79 -3.69
CA LEU A 12 -12.35 63.80 -2.60
C LEU A 12 -13.39 62.72 -2.94
N LEU A 13 -12.85 61.60 -3.41
CA LEU A 13 -13.51 60.31 -3.64
C LEU A 13 -14.23 59.81 -2.36
N PRO A 14 -15.36 59.09 -2.48
CA PRO A 14 -16.00 58.46 -1.34
C PRO A 14 -15.15 57.29 -0.84
N LEU A 15 -14.69 57.41 0.40
CA LEU A 15 -14.14 56.30 1.17
C LEU A 15 -15.29 55.33 1.52
N LEU A 16 -14.99 54.04 1.39
CA LEU A 16 -15.59 52.95 2.18
C LEU A 16 -16.85 52.25 1.64
N VAL A 17 -16.78 51.67 0.43
CA VAL A 17 -17.45 50.36 0.18
C VAL A 17 -16.53 49.50 -0.72
N LEU A 18 -15.45 48.97 -0.14
CA LEU A 18 -14.84 47.76 -0.67
C LEU A 18 -15.11 46.66 0.37
N ALA A 19 -16.33 46.11 0.31
CA ALA A 19 -16.60 44.84 0.93
C ALA A 19 -15.61 43.84 0.31
N LEU A 20 -14.68 43.38 1.14
CA LEU A 20 -13.79 42.27 0.84
C LEU A 20 -14.67 41.08 0.45
N VAL A 21 -14.90 40.89 -0.85
CA VAL A 21 -15.15 39.57 -1.41
C VAL A 21 -13.80 38.87 -1.32
N ALA A 22 -13.44 38.45 -0.11
CA ALA A 22 -12.45 37.40 0.04
C ALA A 22 -13.00 36.23 -0.79
N PRO A 23 -12.31 35.76 -1.84
CA PRO A 23 -12.69 34.51 -2.46
C PRO A 23 -12.75 33.48 -1.33
N PRO A 24 -13.76 32.59 -1.30
CA PRO A 24 -13.86 31.58 -0.26
C PRO A 24 -12.48 30.94 -0.13
N ALA A 25 -11.92 30.97 1.08
CA ALA A 25 -10.65 30.34 1.38
C ALA A 25 -10.64 29.01 0.63
N LYS A 26 -9.75 28.87 -0.35
CA LYS A 26 -9.69 27.67 -1.18
C LYS A 26 -9.62 26.53 -0.18
N LEU A 27 -10.71 25.76 -0.07
CA LEU A 27 -10.72 24.49 0.66
C LEU A 27 -9.43 23.79 0.22
N PRO A 28 -8.61 23.26 1.16
CA PRO A 28 -7.45 22.47 0.77
C PRO A 28 -7.97 21.47 -0.24
N ARG A 29 -7.50 21.58 -1.50
CA ARG A 29 -7.83 20.60 -2.52
C ARG A 29 -7.35 19.30 -1.91
N CYS A 30 -8.28 18.47 -1.42
CA CYS A 30 -8.05 17.06 -1.23
C CYS A 30 -7.86 16.53 -2.66
N ALA A 31 -6.67 16.76 -3.19
CA ALA A 31 -6.29 16.29 -4.51
C ALA A 31 -6.02 14.81 -4.31
N GLY A 32 -7.02 13.99 -4.62
CA GLY A 32 -6.80 12.58 -4.84
C GLY A 32 -5.76 12.37 -5.93
N GLU A 33 -5.27 11.13 -6.07
CA GLU A 33 -4.26 10.85 -7.08
C GLU A 33 -4.75 11.22 -8.49
N SER A 34 -3.80 11.59 -9.35
CA SER A 34 -4.17 11.93 -10.72
C SER A 34 -4.78 10.71 -11.43
N ALA A 35 -5.81 10.92 -12.25
CA ALA A 35 -6.42 9.83 -13.03
C ALA A 35 -5.40 9.06 -13.88
N LYS A 36 -4.32 9.74 -14.31
CA LYS A 36 -3.19 9.14 -15.03
C LYS A 36 -2.38 8.21 -14.11
N CYS A 37 -2.06 8.64 -12.90
CA CYS A 37 -1.32 7.80 -11.95
C CYS A 37 -2.15 6.59 -11.47
N LEU A 38 -3.46 6.76 -11.29
CA LEU A 38 -4.37 5.65 -11.00
C LEU A 38 -4.40 4.61 -12.14
N ALA A 39 -4.34 5.04 -13.40
CA ALA A 39 -4.24 4.12 -14.54
C ALA A 39 -2.91 3.34 -14.52
N VAL A 40 -1.79 4.03 -14.29
CA VAL A 40 -0.46 3.40 -14.13
C VAL A 40 -0.49 2.32 -13.05
N TYR A 41 -1.08 2.65 -11.89
CA TYR A 41 -1.20 1.70 -10.78
C TYR A 41 -2.06 0.49 -11.12
N ARG A 42 -3.19 0.68 -11.80
CA ARG A 42 -4.09 -0.43 -12.18
C ARG A 42 -3.45 -1.39 -13.19
N GLU A 43 -2.63 -0.86 -14.09
CA GLU A 43 -2.01 -1.66 -15.16
C GLU A 43 -0.74 -2.36 -14.71
N GLY A 44 0.12 -1.66 -13.95
CA GLY A 44 1.46 -2.15 -13.61
C GLY A 44 1.78 -2.23 -12.12
N GLY A 45 0.80 -1.94 -11.26
CA GLY A 45 0.96 -1.99 -9.81
C GLY A 45 1.95 -0.97 -9.27
N ALA A 46 2.42 -1.24 -8.05
CA ALA A 46 3.42 -0.40 -7.37
C ALA A 46 4.72 -0.19 -8.18
N PRO A 47 5.32 -1.22 -8.83
CA PRO A 47 6.53 -1.02 -9.62
C PRO A 47 6.38 0.04 -10.72
N ALA A 48 5.24 0.03 -11.45
CA ALA A 48 5.00 0.98 -12.52
C ALA A 48 4.81 2.41 -12.00
N VAL A 49 4.21 2.58 -10.81
CA VAL A 49 4.02 3.90 -10.20
C VAL A 49 5.37 4.54 -9.87
N PHE A 50 6.26 3.82 -9.20
CA PHE A 50 7.58 4.36 -8.81
C PHE A 50 8.51 4.65 -10.00
N GLN A 51 8.23 4.08 -11.17
CA GLN A 51 9.00 4.30 -12.40
C GLN A 51 8.36 5.31 -13.35
N SER A 52 7.13 5.77 -13.07
CA SER A 52 6.36 6.57 -14.00
C SER A 52 6.52 8.07 -13.76
N ALA A 53 6.87 8.79 -14.83
CA ALA A 53 6.85 10.26 -14.85
C ALA A 53 5.44 10.84 -14.62
N HIS A 54 4.38 10.04 -14.77
CA HIS A 54 2.99 10.44 -14.49
C HIS A 54 2.65 10.40 -12.99
N CYS A 55 3.53 9.86 -12.15
CA CYS A 55 3.37 9.71 -10.71
C CYS A 55 4.49 10.41 -9.93
N PRO A 56 4.75 11.72 -10.15
CA PRO A 56 5.96 12.39 -9.62
C PRO A 56 6.01 12.47 -8.09
N ARG A 57 4.89 12.23 -7.40
CA ARG A 57 4.82 12.18 -5.94
C ARG A 57 5.48 10.92 -5.36
N TRP A 58 5.57 9.85 -6.14
CA TRP A 58 6.01 8.55 -5.69
C TRP A 58 7.39 8.25 -6.26
N THR A 59 8.41 8.42 -5.43
CA THR A 59 9.80 8.11 -5.77
C THR A 59 10.40 7.20 -4.71
N LEU A 60 11.12 6.17 -5.16
CA LEU A 60 11.96 5.39 -4.25
C LEU A 60 13.17 6.24 -3.90
N LEU A 61 13.33 6.57 -2.61
CA LEU A 61 14.55 7.21 -2.15
C LEU A 61 15.71 6.21 -2.29
N PRO A 62 16.89 6.62 -2.79
CA PRO A 62 18.06 5.74 -2.82
C PRO A 62 18.34 5.26 -1.40
N SER A 63 18.39 3.94 -1.19
CA SER A 63 18.72 3.34 0.11
C SER A 63 20.15 3.72 0.52
N GLY A 64 20.30 4.86 1.16
CA GLY A 64 21.48 5.28 1.91
C GLY A 64 21.05 5.47 3.35
N GLY A 65 21.16 4.41 4.13
CA GLY A 65 20.76 4.38 5.53
C GLY A 65 20.81 2.96 6.03
N GLU A 66 22.00 2.53 6.47
CA GLU A 66 22.08 1.59 7.58
C GLU A 66 21.08 2.04 8.65
N GLY A 67 20.34 1.10 9.23
CA GLY A 67 19.44 1.39 10.33
C GLY A 67 20.22 1.95 11.50
N ASP A 68 20.38 3.28 11.51
CA ASP A 68 20.88 4.02 12.65
C ASP A 68 19.75 4.18 13.66
N GLY A 69 20.05 3.82 14.90
CA GLY A 69 19.12 3.90 16.01
C GLY A 69 18.75 5.35 16.27
N GLY A 70 17.50 5.73 16.00
CA GLY A 70 17.03 7.10 16.18
C GLY A 70 15.59 7.16 16.62
N GLN A 71 15.40 7.32 17.94
CA GLN A 71 14.16 7.61 18.68
C GLN A 71 13.24 6.42 18.98
N SER A 72 13.44 5.89 20.19
CA SER A 72 12.58 4.95 20.90
C SER A 72 11.14 5.46 20.99
N SER A 73 10.28 4.94 20.11
CA SER A 73 8.88 4.74 20.46
C SER A 73 8.82 3.64 21.55
N PRO A 74 7.90 3.70 22.55
CA PRO A 74 7.80 2.68 23.61
C PRO A 74 7.38 1.29 23.12
N LYS A 75 7.06 1.16 21.83
CA LYS A 75 6.85 -0.10 21.13
C LYS A 75 8.08 -0.38 20.29
N GLY A 76 8.93 -1.30 20.73
CA GLY A 76 10.06 -1.81 19.96
C GLY A 76 9.83 -3.26 19.55
N CYS A 77 10.31 -3.65 18.37
CA CYS A 77 10.44 -5.06 18.04
C CYS A 77 11.80 -5.58 18.52
N HIS A 78 11.81 -6.83 18.96
CA HIS A 78 13.04 -7.59 19.12
C HIS A 78 13.15 -8.54 17.94
N VAL A 79 14.27 -8.50 17.24
CA VAL A 79 14.58 -9.39 16.14
C VAL A 79 15.92 -10.04 16.42
N ALA A 80 15.98 -11.36 16.26
CA ALA A 80 17.20 -12.13 16.29
C ALA A 80 17.31 -12.93 15.00
N THR A 81 18.47 -12.86 14.35
CA THR A 81 18.79 -13.65 13.17
C THR A 81 20.08 -14.39 13.40
N ASP A 82 20.11 -15.67 13.08
CA ASP A 82 21.31 -16.51 13.15
C ASP A 82 21.52 -17.16 11.78
N ARG A 83 22.73 -17.01 11.23
CA ARG A 83 23.11 -17.70 9.98
C ARG A 83 23.17 -19.21 10.18
N GLY A 84 23.47 -19.64 11.41
CA GLY A 84 23.72 -21.03 11.74
C GLY A 84 24.81 -21.63 10.86
N ARG A 85 24.53 -22.83 10.33
CA ARG A 85 25.46 -23.62 9.50
C ARG A 85 25.47 -23.24 8.02
N ARG A 86 24.70 -22.23 7.60
CA ARG A 86 24.61 -21.82 6.19
C ARG A 86 25.84 -20.99 5.78
N ARG A 87 26.11 -20.94 4.47
CA ARG A 87 27.24 -20.20 3.90
C ARG A 87 27.00 -18.68 3.94
N SER A 88 25.76 -18.26 3.73
CA SER A 88 25.28 -16.88 3.69
C SER A 88 24.05 -16.74 4.59
N GLN A 89 23.79 -15.52 5.07
CA GLN A 89 22.53 -15.17 5.72
C GLN A 89 21.56 -14.65 4.65
N GLU A 90 20.57 -15.46 4.31
CA GLU A 90 19.57 -15.17 3.27
C GLU A 90 18.31 -14.55 3.87
N ASP A 91 18.13 -14.64 5.19
CA ASP A 91 16.96 -14.13 5.89
C ASP A 91 17.00 -12.61 6.02
N ARG A 92 15.85 -11.96 5.83
CA ARG A 92 15.67 -10.53 6.12
C ARG A 92 14.41 -10.32 6.95
N THR A 93 14.42 -9.27 7.74
CA THR A 93 13.31 -8.95 8.64
C THR A 93 12.95 -7.49 8.53
N VAL A 94 11.66 -7.18 8.62
CA VAL A 94 11.15 -5.82 8.70
C VAL A 94 10.31 -5.71 9.96
N CYS A 95 10.52 -4.64 10.72
CA CYS A 95 9.61 -4.21 11.76
C CYS A 95 9.39 -2.71 11.61
N ALA A 96 8.12 -2.34 11.46
CA ALA A 96 7.67 -0.96 11.49
C ALA A 96 6.43 -0.88 12.37
N LEU A 97 6.56 -0.20 13.50
CA LEU A 97 5.46 0.04 14.45
C LEU A 97 5.09 1.52 14.40
N GLY A 98 3.88 1.87 14.84
CA GLY A 98 3.48 3.28 14.89
C GLY A 98 2.99 3.84 13.56
N ILE A 99 2.68 3.01 12.57
CA ILE A 99 2.18 3.49 11.27
C ILE A 99 0.74 3.94 11.47
N ARG A 100 0.48 5.24 11.32
CA ARG A 100 -0.86 5.81 11.45
C ARG A 100 -1.56 5.79 10.11
N ILE A 101 -2.60 4.96 9.97
CA ILE A 101 -3.40 4.86 8.76
C ILE A 101 -4.78 5.47 9.03
N PRO A 102 -5.25 6.45 8.23
CA PRO A 102 -6.57 7.03 8.39
C PRO A 102 -7.63 6.11 7.78
N PHE A 103 -8.38 5.41 8.63
CA PHE A 103 -9.54 4.61 8.23
C PHE A 103 -10.83 5.40 8.35
N ILE A 104 -11.83 5.01 7.56
CA ILE A 104 -13.15 5.64 7.57
C ILE A 104 -14.11 4.73 8.33
N GLU A 105 -14.56 5.19 9.47
CA GLU A 105 -15.59 4.52 10.26
C GLU A 105 -16.82 5.44 10.36
N ARG A 106 -17.98 5.00 9.82
CA ARG A 106 -19.25 5.75 9.87
C ARG A 106 -19.15 7.23 9.43
N MET A 107 -18.43 7.49 8.32
CA MET A 107 -18.15 8.83 7.77
C MET A 107 -17.25 9.72 8.65
N ARG A 108 -16.55 9.16 9.63
CA ARG A 108 -15.49 9.84 10.38
C ARG A 108 -14.14 9.23 10.03
N ILE A 109 -13.12 10.08 9.94
CA ILE A 109 -11.73 9.62 9.79
C ILE A 109 -11.20 9.28 11.17
N LYS A 110 -10.75 8.04 11.34
CA LYS A 110 -10.13 7.51 12.56
C LYS A 110 -8.72 7.07 12.20
N GLU A 111 -7.72 7.67 12.83
CA GLU A 111 -6.35 7.15 12.73
C GLU A 111 -6.26 5.84 13.51
N VAL A 112 -5.83 4.78 12.84
CA VAL A 112 -5.54 3.49 13.46
C VAL A 112 -4.03 3.29 13.45
N ASP A 113 -3.50 2.84 14.59
CA ASP A 113 -2.11 2.47 14.74
C ASP A 113 -1.90 1.05 14.19
N VAL A 114 -1.06 0.93 13.18
CA VAL A 114 -0.74 -0.32 12.49
C VAL A 114 0.73 -0.66 12.69
N GLY A 115 0.99 -1.92 13.05
CA GLY A 115 2.32 -2.50 13.08
C GLY A 115 2.49 -3.49 11.92
N VAL A 116 3.61 -3.41 11.22
CA VAL A 116 4.02 -4.34 10.17
C VAL A 116 5.28 -5.05 10.65
N VAL A 117 5.19 -6.38 10.77
CA VAL A 117 6.35 -7.25 11.02
C VAL A 117 6.39 -8.28 9.91
N ALA A 118 7.56 -8.49 9.30
CA ALA A 118 7.75 -9.45 8.24
C ALA A 118 9.09 -10.17 8.37
N VAL A 119 9.10 -11.45 8.01
CA VAL A 119 10.29 -12.28 7.86
C VAL A 119 10.33 -12.79 6.43
N PHE A 120 11.48 -12.67 5.79
CA PHE A 120 11.74 -13.11 4.43
C PHE A 120 12.85 -14.15 4.46
N ASP A 121 12.47 -15.42 4.35
CA ASP A 121 13.39 -16.55 4.18
C ASP A 121 13.83 -16.59 2.71
N GLY A 122 15.12 -16.31 2.48
CA GLY A 122 15.69 -16.31 1.13
C GLY A 122 16.16 -17.70 0.71
N HIS A 123 16.10 -18.00 -0.58
CA HIS A 123 16.68 -19.24 -1.12
C HIS A 123 17.45 -18.96 -2.41
N ASN A 124 18.54 -19.71 -2.60
CA ASN A 124 19.45 -19.56 -3.75
C ASN A 124 20.02 -18.13 -3.90
N GLY A 125 20.27 -17.46 -2.78
CA GLY A 125 20.65 -16.07 -2.71
C GLY A 125 19.79 -15.26 -1.76
N ALA A 126 20.25 -14.06 -1.44
CA ALA A 126 19.57 -13.13 -0.53
C ALA A 126 18.91 -11.96 -1.27
N GLU A 127 18.99 -11.93 -2.60
CA GLU A 127 18.58 -10.79 -3.44
C GLU A 127 17.07 -10.57 -3.34
N ALA A 128 16.27 -11.65 -3.37
CA ALA A 128 14.82 -11.57 -3.28
C ALA A 128 14.34 -11.10 -1.90
N SER A 129 14.87 -11.71 -0.82
CA SER A 129 14.55 -11.31 0.55
C SER A 129 15.04 -9.89 0.85
N GLN A 130 16.21 -9.51 0.35
CA GLN A 130 16.75 -8.15 0.48
C GLN A 130 15.86 -7.14 -0.24
N MET A 131 15.47 -7.41 -1.48
CA MET A 131 14.56 -6.54 -2.22
C MET A 131 13.21 -6.41 -1.52
N ALA A 132 12.63 -7.54 -1.09
CA ALA A 132 11.35 -7.55 -0.40
C ALA A 132 11.40 -6.75 0.90
N SER A 133 12.44 -6.93 1.71
CA SER A 133 12.61 -6.19 2.97
C SER A 133 12.73 -4.68 2.77
N LYS A 134 13.39 -4.24 1.69
CA LYS A 134 13.56 -2.81 1.38
C LYS A 134 12.28 -2.16 0.83
N LEU A 135 11.52 -2.88 0.00
CA LEU A 135 10.37 -2.31 -0.71
C LEU A 135 9.04 -2.52 0.00
N LEU A 136 8.96 -3.42 0.99
CA LEU A 136 7.71 -3.81 1.63
C LEU A 136 6.89 -2.59 2.09
N LEU A 137 7.51 -1.69 2.85
CA LEU A 137 6.79 -0.55 3.45
C LEU A 137 6.37 0.47 2.39
N ASP A 138 7.23 0.75 1.42
CA ASP A 138 6.90 1.66 0.31
C ASP A 138 5.71 1.14 -0.50
N TYR A 139 5.70 -0.15 -0.80
CA TYR A 139 4.64 -0.79 -1.57
C TYR A 139 3.36 -0.89 -0.74
N PHE A 140 3.48 -1.24 0.53
CA PHE A 140 2.36 -1.28 1.47
C PHE A 140 1.67 0.09 1.59
N LEU A 141 2.44 1.16 1.85
CA LEU A 141 1.90 2.51 1.98
C LEU A 141 1.28 3.01 0.68
N LEU A 142 1.91 2.72 -0.46
CA LEU A 142 1.36 3.05 -1.77
C LEU A 142 0.02 2.35 -1.99
N HIS A 143 -0.04 1.05 -1.72
CA HIS A 143 -1.24 0.24 -1.89
C HIS A 143 -2.38 0.76 -1.00
N VAL A 144 -2.09 1.01 0.28
CA VAL A 144 -3.04 1.63 1.22
C VAL A 144 -3.51 2.99 0.72
N TYR A 145 -2.62 3.83 0.21
CA TYR A 145 -3.00 5.14 -0.33
C TYR A 145 -3.98 5.00 -1.49
N PHE A 146 -3.69 4.18 -2.50
CA PHE A 146 -4.58 4.00 -3.65
C PHE A 146 -5.92 3.36 -3.27
N LEU A 147 -5.93 2.46 -2.29
CA LEU A 147 -7.18 1.93 -1.73
C LEU A 147 -8.00 3.04 -1.07
N LEU A 148 -7.39 3.84 -0.19
CA LEU A 148 -8.05 4.95 0.49
C LEU A 148 -8.54 6.00 -0.50
N ASP A 149 -7.73 6.39 -1.49
CA ASP A 149 -8.10 7.33 -2.55
C ASP A 149 -9.36 6.87 -3.31
N GLY A 150 -9.41 5.58 -3.65
CA GLY A 150 -10.60 4.94 -4.22
C GLY A 150 -11.82 5.07 -3.31
N ILE A 151 -11.69 4.75 -2.03
CA ILE A 151 -12.77 4.82 -1.05
C ILE A 151 -13.27 6.27 -0.87
N TYR A 152 -12.38 7.24 -0.69
CA TYR A 152 -12.72 8.65 -0.56
C TYR A 152 -13.46 9.18 -1.80
N SER A 153 -12.99 8.81 -3.00
CA SER A 153 -13.62 9.19 -4.27
C SER A 153 -15.05 8.63 -4.39
N ILE A 154 -15.25 7.36 -4.03
CA ILE A 154 -16.56 6.71 -4.04
C ILE A 154 -17.50 7.33 -2.99
N MET A 155 -17.01 7.59 -1.77
CA MET A 155 -17.82 8.19 -0.71
C MET A 155 -18.26 9.61 -1.08
N PHE A 156 -17.36 10.43 -1.62
CA PHE A 156 -17.70 11.78 -2.05
C PHE A 156 -18.74 11.77 -3.18
N ARG A 157 -18.66 10.81 -4.12
CA ARG A 157 -19.69 10.61 -5.14
C ARG A 157 -21.02 10.15 -4.58
N LYS A 158 -21.04 9.25 -3.59
CA LYS A 158 -22.28 8.84 -2.89
C LYS A 158 -23.00 10.04 -2.27
N SER A 159 -22.24 11.00 -1.74
CA SER A 159 -22.78 12.23 -1.17
C SER A 159 -23.37 13.18 -2.23
N ILE A 160 -22.99 13.01 -3.50
CA ILE A 160 -23.39 13.88 -4.62
C ILE A 160 -24.40 13.18 -5.57
N GLY A 161 -24.56 11.86 -5.49
CA GLY A 161 -25.46 11.09 -6.36
C GLY A 161 -25.53 9.59 -6.06
N LYS A 162 -26.27 8.86 -6.91
CA LYS A 162 -26.53 7.42 -6.75
C LYS A 162 -25.34 6.60 -7.26
N LEU A 163 -24.82 5.70 -6.42
CA LEU A 163 -23.73 4.77 -6.74
C LEU A 163 -24.13 3.77 -7.83
N THR A 164 -23.16 3.33 -8.63
CA THR A 164 -23.32 2.21 -9.56
C THR A 164 -23.17 0.86 -8.85
N ASN A 165 -23.74 -0.21 -9.41
CA ASN A 165 -23.60 -1.56 -8.84
C ASN A 165 -22.14 -2.02 -8.71
N ARG A 166 -21.26 -1.56 -9.60
CA ARG A 166 -19.81 -1.86 -9.55
C ARG A 166 -19.12 -1.16 -8.37
N GLU A 167 -19.48 0.09 -8.09
CA GLU A 167 -18.94 0.82 -6.94
C GLU A 167 -19.44 0.25 -5.61
N ILE A 168 -20.67 -0.27 -5.57
CA ILE A 168 -21.22 -0.98 -4.41
C ILE A 168 -20.45 -2.29 -4.16
N ALA A 169 -20.14 -3.07 -5.20
CA ALA A 169 -19.33 -4.28 -5.06
C ALA A 169 -17.94 -3.97 -4.47
N ILE A 170 -17.27 -2.94 -5.00
CA ILE A 170 -15.96 -2.51 -4.50
C ILE A 170 -16.03 -2.06 -3.03
N LEU A 171 -17.06 -1.29 -2.65
CA LEU A 171 -17.25 -0.92 -1.25
C LEU A 171 -17.47 -2.15 -0.37
N ASN A 172 -18.27 -3.11 -0.81
CA ASN A 172 -18.57 -4.32 -0.04
C ASN A 172 -17.33 -5.21 0.12
N ASP A 173 -16.55 -5.43 -0.93
CA ASP A 173 -15.30 -6.21 -0.85
C ASP A 173 -14.34 -5.56 0.16
N VAL A 174 -14.21 -4.23 0.11
CA VAL A 174 -13.41 -3.46 1.06
C VAL A 174 -13.96 -3.55 2.49
N PHE A 175 -15.27 -3.40 2.70
CA PHE A 175 -15.89 -3.57 4.01
C PHE A 175 -15.75 -4.99 4.56
N ASN A 176 -15.72 -6.00 3.70
CA ASN A 176 -15.51 -7.39 4.07
C ASN A 176 -14.06 -7.68 4.47
N MET A 177 -13.07 -6.97 3.93
CA MET A 177 -11.68 -7.04 4.43
C MET A 177 -11.55 -6.53 5.87
N TYR A 178 -12.46 -5.65 6.32
CA TYR A 178 -12.46 -5.10 7.69
C TYR A 178 -13.23 -5.95 8.70
N LYS A 179 -13.67 -7.15 8.33
CA LYS A 179 -14.36 -8.00 9.28
C LYS A 179 -13.35 -8.50 10.30
N GLU A 180 -13.39 -7.92 11.51
CA GLU A 180 -12.70 -8.45 12.67
C GLU A 180 -13.02 -9.95 12.76
N ASP A 181 -12.00 -10.78 12.59
CA ASP A 181 -12.10 -12.14 13.08
C ASP A 181 -12.10 -12.03 14.60
N GLY A 182 -13.32 -12.05 15.17
CA GLY A 182 -13.53 -12.10 16.62
C GLY A 182 -13.09 -13.44 17.22
N SER A 183 -12.05 -14.06 16.67
CA SER A 183 -11.46 -15.26 17.23
C SER A 183 -10.81 -14.89 18.55
N ASN A 184 -11.28 -15.53 19.62
CA ASN A 184 -10.53 -15.62 20.85
C ASN A 184 -9.13 -16.11 20.48
N HIS A 185 -8.12 -15.25 20.54
CA HIS A 185 -6.72 -15.58 20.25
C HIS A 185 -6.19 -16.57 21.30
N GLY A 186 -6.57 -17.84 21.15
CA GLY A 186 -5.83 -18.97 21.70
C GLY A 186 -4.63 -19.25 20.81
N GLU A 187 -3.61 -19.89 21.38
CA GLU A 187 -2.46 -20.43 20.65
C GLU A 187 -2.94 -21.25 19.45
N GLY A 188 -2.82 -20.68 18.27
CA GLY A 188 -3.22 -21.26 17.01
C GLY A 188 -2.36 -20.69 15.90
N GLU A 189 -1.96 -21.54 14.97
CA GLU A 189 -1.25 -21.10 13.77
C GLU A 189 -2.15 -20.16 12.98
N LEU A 190 -1.68 -18.93 12.74
CA LEU A 190 -2.43 -17.91 11.99
C LEU A 190 -2.19 -18.01 10.47
N THR A 191 -1.20 -18.81 10.07
CA THR A 191 -0.83 -19.04 8.68
C THR A 191 -1.04 -20.50 8.32
N LYS A 192 -1.11 -20.79 7.03
CA LYS A 192 -1.04 -22.15 6.51
C LYS A 192 0.07 -22.19 5.47
N ASP A 193 1.06 -23.02 5.71
CA ASP A 193 2.19 -23.16 4.80
C ASP A 193 1.73 -23.53 3.38
N HIS A 194 2.35 -22.88 2.40
CA HIS A 194 2.13 -23.12 0.98
C HIS A 194 3.06 -24.24 0.50
N HIS A 195 2.86 -25.44 1.05
CA HIS A 195 3.65 -26.60 0.70
C HIS A 195 3.12 -27.24 -0.60
N PRO A 196 3.98 -27.73 -1.52
CA PRO A 196 3.54 -28.26 -2.80
C PRO A 196 2.60 -29.49 -2.73
N ASP A 197 2.50 -30.17 -1.60
CA ASP A 197 1.59 -31.31 -1.41
C ASP A 197 0.16 -30.91 -1.03
N ARG A 198 -0.05 -29.64 -0.64
CA ARG A 198 -1.37 -29.12 -0.35
C ARG A 198 -2.21 -29.14 -1.62
N GLU A 199 -3.41 -29.72 -1.55
CA GLU A 199 -4.20 -30.06 -2.73
C GLU A 199 -4.50 -28.86 -3.64
N ASP A 200 -4.81 -27.70 -3.06
CA ASP A 200 -5.06 -26.46 -3.80
C ASP A 200 -3.78 -25.94 -4.49
N GLU A 201 -2.63 -26.04 -3.82
CA GLU A 201 -1.34 -25.61 -4.35
C GLU A 201 -0.83 -26.55 -5.44
N ARG A 202 -0.94 -27.86 -5.24
CA ARG A 202 -0.66 -28.89 -6.23
C ARG A 202 -1.53 -28.68 -7.47
N SER A 203 -2.84 -28.57 -7.28
CA SER A 203 -3.80 -28.34 -8.36
C SER A 203 -3.44 -27.08 -9.16
N ARG A 204 -3.09 -25.99 -8.48
CA ARG A 204 -2.67 -24.74 -9.14
C ARG A 204 -1.37 -24.90 -9.94
N VAL A 205 -0.37 -25.57 -9.38
CA VAL A 205 0.92 -25.85 -10.04
C VAL A 205 0.70 -26.70 -11.30
N GLU A 206 -0.07 -27.78 -11.18
CA GLU A 206 -0.35 -28.72 -12.26
C GLU A 206 -1.23 -28.08 -13.36
N ALA A 207 -2.27 -27.33 -12.97
CA ALA A 207 -3.11 -26.58 -13.91
C ALA A 207 -2.32 -25.50 -14.69
N SER A 208 -1.24 -25.00 -14.10
CA SER A 208 -0.35 -24.07 -14.77
C SER A 208 0.60 -24.76 -15.77
N GLY A 209 0.67 -26.10 -15.77
CA GLY A 209 1.55 -26.92 -16.62
C GLY A 209 2.82 -27.44 -15.94
N GLY A 210 2.86 -27.36 -14.60
CA GLY A 210 3.97 -27.85 -13.78
C GLY A 210 3.66 -29.25 -13.27
N TYR A 211 4.54 -29.79 -12.43
CA TYR A 211 4.27 -31.02 -11.70
C TYR A 211 4.85 -30.96 -10.30
N VAL A 212 4.31 -31.76 -9.40
CA VAL A 212 4.84 -31.89 -8.04
C VAL A 212 5.38 -33.30 -7.85
N LEU A 213 6.69 -33.38 -7.60
CA LEU A 213 7.40 -34.64 -7.39
C LEU A 213 7.80 -34.78 -5.93
N GLU A 214 7.50 -35.94 -5.35
CA GLU A 214 8.07 -36.32 -4.05
C GLU A 214 9.46 -36.92 -4.25
N TRP A 215 10.47 -36.35 -3.57
CA TRP A 215 11.81 -36.91 -3.53
C TRP A 215 12.34 -36.88 -2.09
N ALA A 216 12.70 -38.05 -1.58
CA ALA A 216 13.20 -38.24 -0.21
C ALA A 216 12.27 -37.62 0.87
N GLY A 217 10.95 -37.81 0.71
CA GLY A 217 9.93 -37.31 1.65
C GLY A 217 9.64 -35.81 1.56
N VAL A 218 10.18 -35.11 0.54
CA VAL A 218 9.92 -33.68 0.31
C VAL A 218 9.26 -33.50 -1.05
N TYR A 219 8.12 -32.82 -1.06
CA TYR A 219 7.42 -32.47 -2.30
C TYR A 219 8.03 -31.24 -2.93
N ARG A 220 8.29 -31.32 -4.24
CA ARG A 220 8.97 -30.27 -5.00
C ARG A 220 8.26 -29.93 -6.29
N VAL A 221 8.03 -28.64 -6.53
CA VAL A 221 7.58 -28.12 -7.81
C VAL A 221 8.67 -28.35 -8.86
N ASN A 222 8.32 -29.04 -9.93
CA ASN A 222 9.19 -29.46 -11.02
C ASN A 222 10.47 -30.20 -10.55
N GLY A 223 10.40 -30.87 -9.39
CA GLY A 223 11.55 -31.58 -8.80
C GLY A 223 12.60 -30.68 -8.14
N GLU A 224 12.43 -29.35 -8.14
CA GLU A 224 13.44 -28.39 -7.69
C GLU A 224 13.01 -27.67 -6.40
N LEU A 225 11.89 -26.92 -6.45
CA LEU A 225 11.48 -26.02 -5.37
C LEU A 225 10.59 -26.70 -4.35
N ALA A 226 10.96 -26.66 -3.07
CA ALA A 226 10.15 -27.20 -1.96
C ALA A 226 9.00 -26.26 -1.51
N LEU A 227 8.69 -25.24 -2.31
CA LEU A 227 7.66 -24.23 -2.04
C LEU A 227 6.79 -24.06 -3.28
N SER A 228 5.50 -23.81 -3.09
CA SER A 228 4.59 -23.52 -4.21
C SER A 228 4.43 -22.02 -4.47
N ARG A 229 4.77 -21.15 -3.51
CA ARG A 229 4.68 -19.68 -3.62
C ARG A 229 5.97 -19.04 -3.08
N ALA A 230 6.48 -18.04 -3.80
CA ALA A 230 7.65 -17.26 -3.41
C ALA A 230 7.73 -15.91 -4.14
N ILE A 231 8.40 -14.93 -3.51
CA ILE A 231 8.84 -13.69 -4.17
C ILE A 231 10.12 -14.00 -4.97
N GLY A 232 10.23 -13.46 -6.18
CA GLY A 232 11.32 -13.85 -7.09
C GLY A 232 10.94 -15.05 -7.94
N ASP A 233 11.83 -16.04 -8.07
CA ASP A 233 11.65 -17.26 -8.87
C ASP A 233 11.12 -17.02 -10.29
N LEU A 234 11.65 -15.98 -10.94
CA LEU A 234 11.26 -15.58 -12.29
C LEU A 234 11.28 -16.72 -13.34
N PRO A 235 12.21 -17.70 -13.31
CA PRO A 235 12.15 -18.84 -14.23
C PRO A 235 10.83 -19.62 -14.17
N TYR A 236 10.17 -19.65 -13.02
CA TYR A 236 8.89 -20.33 -12.80
C TYR A 236 7.68 -19.49 -13.22
N LYS A 237 7.87 -18.19 -13.48
CA LYS A 237 6.79 -17.21 -13.75
C LYS A 237 6.66 -16.78 -15.21
N ARG A 238 7.56 -17.25 -16.11
CA ARG A 238 7.72 -16.71 -17.48
C ARG A 238 7.05 -17.47 -18.61
N LYS A 239 6.55 -18.68 -18.38
CA LYS A 239 5.51 -19.22 -19.29
C LYS A 239 4.16 -18.93 -18.62
N LEU A 240 3.04 -19.27 -19.22
CA LEU A 240 1.67 -19.03 -18.73
C LEU A 240 1.39 -19.70 -17.35
N PHE A 241 2.14 -19.31 -16.32
CA PHE A 241 2.27 -19.90 -14.99
C PHE A 241 2.10 -18.75 -14.00
N VAL A 242 0.85 -18.47 -13.65
CA VAL A 242 0.54 -17.44 -12.66
C VAL A 242 0.85 -18.01 -11.27
N TYR A 243 2.12 -17.91 -10.86
CA TYR A 243 2.48 -17.94 -9.44
C TYR A 243 2.25 -16.54 -8.87
N SER A 244 0.98 -16.16 -8.73
CA SER A 244 0.62 -15.02 -7.90
C SER A 244 0.90 -15.37 -6.45
N VAL A 245 1.62 -14.50 -5.75
CA VAL A 245 1.60 -14.47 -4.30
C VAL A 245 0.25 -13.86 -3.93
N GLU A 246 -0.77 -14.69 -3.71
CA GLU A 246 -1.95 -14.26 -2.95
C GLU A 246 -1.55 -14.30 -1.47
N LEU A 247 -1.37 -13.12 -0.88
CA LEU A 247 -1.36 -12.96 0.58
C LEU A 247 -2.83 -13.03 1.00
N HIS A 248 -3.21 -14.13 1.66
CA HIS A 248 -4.49 -14.23 2.36
C HIS A 248 -4.41 -13.55 3.72
#